data_AF-G2G452-F1
#
_entry.id   AF-G2G452-F1
#
_cell.length_a   1.000
_cell.length_b   1.000
_cell.length_c   1.000
_cell.angle_alpha   90.00
_cell.angle_beta   90.00
_cell.angle_gamma   90.00
#
_symmetry.space_group_name_H-M   'P 1'
#
loop_
_entity.id
_entity.type
_entity.pdbx_description
1 polymer ?
#
loop_
_entity_poly.entity_id
_entity_poly.type
_entity_poly.pdbx_seq_one_letter_code
_entity_poly.pdbx_strand_id
1 'polypeptide(L)'
;MSGVNRPDAALTQPVPCPALLSELQALLASGILIDRAGTPLGAPCRCGGRVDGYTCPLSLDCPGCAAPAGRRCRRPSGHEAAELHVPRLRAAGALDKVRERDDDPTLPAPWPDPDPSAPIPSEDRTP
;
A
#
# COMPACT_ATOMS: atom_id res chain seq x y z
N MET A 1 3.66 14.87 41.16
CA MET A 1 2.32 14.80 40.54
C MET A 1 2.26 15.83 39.43
N SER A 2 1.77 15.41 38.25
CA SER A 2 1.38 16.25 37.10
C SER A 2 2.54 16.91 36.36
N GLY A 3 2.71 16.87 35.04
CA GLY A 3 1.94 16.49 33.84
C GLY A 3 2.86 16.93 32.67
N VAL A 4 2.92 16.30 31.51
CA VAL A 4 1.87 16.12 30.52
C VAL A 4 2.29 14.91 29.69
N ASN A 5 1.48 13.86 29.71
CA ASN A 5 1.58 12.80 28.72
C ASN A 5 1.06 13.42 27.42
N ARG A 6 1.97 13.94 26.59
CA ARG A 6 1.62 14.46 25.26
C ARG A 6 1.03 13.25 24.53
N PRO A 7 -0.23 13.28 24.05
CA PRO A 7 -0.66 12.23 23.15
C PRO A 7 0.32 12.28 21.97
N ASP A 8 1.02 11.18 21.74
CA ASP A 8 1.72 10.92 20.49
C ASP A 8 0.67 11.17 19.41
N ALA A 9 0.69 12.35 18.81
CA ALA A 9 -0.31 12.72 17.82
C ALA A 9 -0.04 11.79 16.65
N ALA A 10 -0.92 10.81 16.46
CA ALA A 10 -0.77 9.83 15.39
C ALA A 10 -0.51 10.59 14.08
N LEU A 11 0.65 10.36 13.49
CA LEU A 11 1.04 11.00 12.24
C LEU A 11 0.01 10.60 11.18
N THR A 12 -0.54 11.59 10.48
CA THR A 12 -1.48 11.39 9.37
C THR A 12 -0.84 11.79 8.05
N GLN A 13 -1.41 11.33 6.94
CA GLN A 13 -0.98 11.76 5.61
C GLN A 13 -1.07 13.29 5.49
N PRO A 14 -0.11 13.94 4.83
CA PRO A 14 -0.09 15.40 4.67
C PRO A 14 -1.13 15.92 3.67
N VAL A 15 -1.90 15.02 3.04
CA VAL A 15 -2.90 15.30 2.02
C VAL A 15 -4.17 14.50 2.32
N PRO A 16 -5.35 14.95 1.86
CA PRO A 16 -6.59 14.19 2.01
C PRO A 16 -6.52 12.85 1.26
N CYS A 17 -7.38 11.91 1.67
CA CYS A 17 -7.52 10.63 0.99
C CYS A 17 -7.93 10.84 -0.47
N PRO A 18 -7.14 10.35 -1.45
CA PRO A 18 -7.50 10.45 -2.87
C PRO A 18 -8.75 9.62 -3.17
N ALA A 19 -9.64 10.14 -4.01
CA ALA A 19 -10.85 9.43 -4.42
C ALA A 19 -10.55 8.43 -5.54
N LEU A 20 -9.52 8.69 -6.35
CA LEU A 20 -9.18 7.90 -7.53
C LEU A 20 -7.83 7.21 -7.41
N LEU A 21 -7.71 6.03 -8.04
CA LEU A 21 -6.44 5.29 -8.10
C LEU A 21 -5.34 6.10 -8.82
N SER A 22 -5.69 6.88 -9.85
CA SER A 22 -4.75 7.75 -10.58
C SER A 22 -4.18 8.86 -9.67
N GLU A 23 -5.00 9.42 -8.79
CA GLU A 23 -4.58 10.42 -7.81
C GLU A 23 -3.63 9.80 -6.79
N LEU A 24 -3.98 8.63 -6.24
CA LEU A 24 -3.09 7.88 -5.36
C LEU A 24 -1.74 7.59 -6.03
N GLN A 25 -1.74 7.18 -7.30
CA GLN A 25 -0.52 6.95 -8.06
C GLN A 25 0.30 8.22 -8.27
N ALA A 26 -0.34 9.36 -8.52
CA ALA A 26 0.34 10.65 -8.66
C ALA A 26 0.97 11.10 -7.33
N LEU A 27 0.27 10.92 -6.20
CA LEU A 27 0.78 11.21 -4.86
C LEU A 27 1.95 10.30 -4.47
N LEU A 28 1.87 9.01 -4.82
CA LEU A 28 3.00 8.09 -4.66
C LEU A 28 4.20 8.51 -5.52
N ALA A 29 3.97 8.94 -6.76
CA ALA A 29 5.04 9.37 -7.66
C ALA A 29 5.67 10.70 -7.25
N SER A 30 4.93 11.58 -6.58
CA SER A 30 5.46 12.85 -6.06
C SER A 30 6.30 12.68 -4.79
N GLY A 31 6.20 11.53 -4.11
CA GLY A 31 6.92 11.26 -2.85
C GLY A 31 6.38 12.05 -1.65
N ILE A 32 5.15 12.56 -1.74
CA ILE A 32 4.53 13.36 -0.67
C ILE A 32 3.92 12.50 0.44
N LEU A 33 3.54 11.26 0.14
CA LEU A 33 2.94 10.36 1.12
C LEU A 33 4.00 9.84 2.08
N ILE A 34 3.59 9.63 3.33
CA ILE A 34 4.48 9.21 4.43
C ILE A 34 4.04 7.87 5.04
N ASP A 35 4.99 7.15 5.62
CA ASP A 35 4.72 6.03 6.51
C ASP A 35 4.35 6.53 7.92
N ARG A 36 4.01 5.59 8.80
CA ARG A 36 3.65 5.87 10.20
C ARG A 36 4.83 6.38 11.03
N ALA A 37 6.06 6.22 10.57
CA ALA A 37 7.25 6.85 11.16
C ALA A 37 7.52 8.27 10.63
N GLY A 38 6.71 8.77 9.69
CA GLY A 38 6.89 10.09 9.07
C GLY A 38 7.94 10.12 7.95
N THR A 39 8.37 8.96 7.46
CA THR A 39 9.32 8.85 6.35
C THR A 39 8.56 8.81 5.02
N PRO A 40 9.05 9.44 3.95
CA PRO A 40 8.42 9.34 2.63
C PRO A 40 8.26 7.88 2.19
N LEU A 41 7.06 7.53 1.70
CA LEU A 41 6.81 6.21 1.14
C LEU A 41 7.69 5.95 -0.07
N GLY A 42 8.29 4.76 -0.10
CA GLY A 42 9.03 4.28 -1.26
C GLY A 42 8.12 4.10 -2.47
N ALA A 43 8.73 4.10 -3.66
CA ALA A 43 7.99 3.89 -4.91
C ALA A 43 7.21 2.55 -4.87
N PRO A 44 5.96 2.52 -5.37
CA PRO A 44 5.17 1.30 -5.40
C PRO A 44 5.87 0.24 -6.24
N CYS A 45 5.68 -1.01 -5.84
CA CYS A 45 6.32 -2.11 -6.51
C CYS A 45 5.80 -2.27 -7.95
N ARG A 46 6.71 -2.23 -8.94
CA ARG A 46 6.36 -2.39 -10.37
C ARG A 46 6.35 -3.85 -10.81
N CYS A 47 6.19 -4.78 -9.87
CA CYS A 47 6.34 -6.22 -10.04
C CYS A 47 5.25 -6.89 -10.93
N GLY A 48 4.43 -6.11 -11.65
CA GLY A 48 3.61 -6.57 -12.77
C GLY A 48 2.22 -7.10 -12.42
N GLY A 49 1.59 -6.59 -11.38
CA GLY A 49 0.21 -6.91 -11.04
C GLY A 49 -0.27 -6.03 -9.89
N ARG A 50 -1.49 -5.50 -10.02
CA ARG A 50 -2.30 -4.77 -9.03
C ARG A 50 -1.60 -4.51 -7.69
N VAL A 51 -1.24 -3.25 -7.48
CA VAL A 51 -0.78 -2.73 -6.18
C VAL A 51 -2.02 -2.53 -5.31
N ASP A 52 -2.73 -3.62 -5.02
CA ASP A 52 -3.92 -3.60 -4.15
C ASP A 52 -3.50 -3.71 -2.66
N GLY A 53 -2.19 -3.71 -2.36
CA GLY A 53 -1.62 -3.87 -1.02
C GLY A 53 -0.22 -3.26 -0.87
N TYR A 54 0.30 -3.24 0.36
CA TYR A 54 1.55 -2.55 0.74
C TYR A 54 2.80 -3.42 0.55
N THR A 55 2.62 -4.74 0.48
CA THR A 55 3.71 -5.70 0.29
C THR A 55 3.80 -6.13 -1.17
N CYS A 56 4.96 -5.95 -1.83
CA CYS A 56 5.16 -6.48 -3.19
C CYS A 56 5.08 -8.01 -3.17
N PRO A 57 4.22 -8.65 -3.98
CA PRO A 57 4.15 -10.10 -4.01
C PRO A 57 5.45 -10.78 -4.46
N LEU A 58 6.30 -10.11 -5.25
CA LEU A 58 7.62 -10.64 -5.62
C LEU A 58 8.62 -10.65 -4.46
N SER A 59 8.42 -9.91 -3.36
CA SER A 59 9.33 -10.00 -2.20
C SER A 59 9.16 -11.30 -1.40
N LEU A 60 8.10 -12.07 -1.68
CA LEU A 60 7.78 -13.32 -1.01
C LEU A 60 8.06 -14.52 -1.92
N ASP A 61 8.37 -15.68 -1.34
CA ASP A 61 8.38 -16.93 -2.08
C ASP A 61 6.97 -17.29 -2.58
N CYS A 62 6.85 -17.95 -3.72
CA CYS A 62 5.57 -18.36 -4.27
C CYS A 62 5.11 -19.70 -3.68
N PRO A 63 4.01 -19.76 -2.91
CA PRO A 63 3.54 -21.03 -2.34
C PRO A 63 3.05 -22.03 -3.40
N GLY A 64 2.66 -21.55 -4.58
CA GLY A 64 2.12 -22.40 -5.65
C GLY A 64 3.17 -23.07 -6.55
N CYS A 65 4.39 -22.52 -6.65
CA CYS A 65 5.44 -23.08 -7.51
C CYS A 65 6.84 -23.07 -6.89
N ALA A 66 6.97 -22.69 -5.61
CA ALA A 66 8.22 -22.54 -4.88
C ALA A 66 9.25 -21.58 -5.52
N ALA A 67 8.83 -20.73 -6.47
CA ALA A 67 9.70 -19.70 -7.02
C ALA A 67 10.13 -18.74 -5.89
N PRO A 68 11.43 -18.48 -5.72
CA PRO A 68 11.90 -17.65 -4.62
C PRO A 68 11.53 -16.18 -4.78
N ALA A 69 11.67 -15.42 -3.71
CA ALA A 69 11.62 -13.97 -3.71
C ALA A 69 12.50 -13.37 -4.82
N GLY A 70 12.01 -12.32 -5.47
CA GLY A 70 12.63 -11.66 -6.62
C GLY A 70 12.49 -12.40 -7.96
N ARG A 71 11.97 -13.63 -7.99
CA ARG A 71 11.78 -14.41 -9.24
C ARG A 71 10.32 -14.53 -9.62
N ARG A 72 10.05 -14.46 -10.93
CA ARG A 72 8.71 -14.70 -11.49
C ARG A 72 8.25 -16.12 -11.24
N CYS A 73 6.93 -16.30 -11.19
CA CYS A 73 6.31 -17.62 -11.06
C CYS A 73 6.62 -18.48 -12.29
N ARG A 74 6.63 -19.80 -12.11
CA ARG A 74 6.85 -20.76 -13.20
C ARG A 74 5.65 -21.66 -13.37
N ARG A 75 5.30 -21.94 -14.62
CA ARG A 75 4.31 -22.94 -15.00
C ARG A 75 4.86 -24.35 -14.73
N PRO A 76 4.01 -25.38 -14.64
CA PRO A 76 4.46 -26.78 -14.48
C PRO A 76 5.44 -27.24 -15.58
N SER A 77 5.35 -26.66 -16.78
CA SER A 77 6.29 -26.89 -17.88
C SER A 77 7.71 -26.32 -17.65
N GLY A 78 7.93 -25.59 -16.55
CA GLY A 78 9.20 -24.94 -16.22
C GLY A 78 9.38 -23.54 -16.81
N HIS A 79 8.52 -23.13 -17.75
CA HIS A 79 8.54 -21.78 -18.34
C HIS A 79 8.01 -20.73 -17.36
N GLU A 80 8.45 -19.48 -17.54
CA GLU A 80 7.94 -18.34 -16.78
C GLU A 80 6.43 -18.17 -17.00
N ALA A 81 5.69 -17.96 -15.90
CA ALA A 81 4.28 -17.62 -15.95
C ALA A 81 4.13 -16.14 -16.32
N ALA A 82 3.17 -15.84 -17.20
CA ALA A 82 2.89 -14.47 -17.62
C ALA A 82 2.44 -13.58 -16.44
N GLU A 83 1.79 -14.18 -15.45
CA GLU A 83 1.31 -13.50 -14.25
C GLU A 83 1.83 -14.20 -12.98
N LEU A 84 1.79 -13.49 -11.86
CA LEU A 84 2.06 -14.10 -10.57
C LEU A 84 0.91 -15.03 -10.17
N HIS A 85 1.24 -16.18 -9.58
CA HIS A 85 0.22 -17.09 -9.11
C HIS A 85 -0.59 -16.49 -7.95
N VAL A 86 -1.90 -16.73 -7.96
CA VAL A 86 -2.86 -16.29 -6.92
C VAL A 86 -2.40 -16.58 -5.49
N PRO A 87 -1.84 -17.77 -5.14
CA PRO A 87 -1.33 -18.02 -3.80
C PRO A 87 -0.26 -17.03 -3.34
N ARG A 88 0.58 -16.49 -4.24
CA ARG A 88 1.59 -15.49 -3.91
C ARG A 88 0.95 -14.12 -3.63
N LEU A 89 -0.06 -13.75 -4.42
CA LEU A 89 -0.85 -12.53 -4.17
C LEU A 89 -1.57 -12.60 -2.82
N ARG A 90 -2.16 -13.76 -2.50
CA ARG A 90 -2.80 -13.99 -1.20
C ARG A 90 -1.83 -13.94 -0.04
N ALA A 91 -0.61 -14.47 -0.21
CA ALA A 91 0.43 -14.40 0.82
C ALA A 91 0.84 -12.95 1.11
N ALA A 92 0.97 -12.11 0.07
CA ALA A 92 1.22 -10.68 0.23
C ALA A 92 0.09 -9.98 1.00
N GLY A 93 -1.16 -10.18 0.60
CA GLY A 93 -2.30 -9.59 1.32
C GLY A 93 -2.48 -10.13 2.76
N ALA A 94 -2.07 -11.36 3.04
CA ALA A 94 -2.05 -11.89 4.40
C ALA A 94 -0.96 -11.22 5.26
N LEU A 95 0.21 -10.95 4.68
CA LEU A 95 1.27 -10.22 5.35
C LEU A 95 0.87 -8.76 5.59
N ASP A 96 0.17 -8.11 4.67
CA ASP A 96 -0.36 -6.76 4.88
C ASP A 96 -1.26 -6.72 6.12
N LYS A 97 -2.20 -7.65 6.27
CA LYS A 97 -3.07 -7.74 7.46
C LYS A 97 -2.30 -7.96 8.76
N VAL A 98 -1.21 -8.73 8.71
CA VAL A 98 -0.32 -8.95 9.86
C VAL A 98 0.37 -7.64 10.24
N ARG A 99 0.95 -6.95 9.25
CA ARG A 99 1.63 -5.66 9.44
C ARG A 99 0.67 -4.60 9.98
N GLU A 100 -0.56 -4.56 9.47
CA GLU A 100 -1.61 -3.64 9.93
C GLU A 100 -1.97 -3.89 11.40
N ARG A 101 -2.17 -5.17 11.78
CA ARG A 101 -2.47 -5.56 13.16
C ARG A 101 -1.32 -5.26 14.11
N ASP A 102 -0.09 -5.46 13.65
CA ASP A 102 1.12 -5.28 14.46
C ASP A 102 1.62 -3.81 14.45
N ASP A 103 0.83 -2.90 13.89
CA ASP A 103 1.10 -1.47 13.77
C ASP A 103 2.47 -1.15 13.13
N ASP A 104 2.83 -1.89 12.08
CA ASP A 104 4.13 -1.77 11.43
C ASP A 104 4.40 -0.31 11.00
N PRO A 105 5.51 0.30 11.48
CA PRO A 105 5.81 1.71 11.25
C PRO A 105 6.09 2.05 9.78
N THR A 106 6.36 1.04 8.95
CA THR A 106 6.63 1.19 7.52
C THR A 106 5.37 1.17 6.65
N LEU A 107 4.19 0.98 7.25
CA LEU A 107 2.91 1.13 6.56
C LEU A 107 2.57 2.61 6.35
N PRO A 108 1.74 2.94 5.34
CA PRO A 108 1.24 4.30 5.18
C PRO A 108 0.61 4.84 6.45
N ALA A 109 0.92 6.09 6.77
CA ALA A 109 0.21 6.82 7.80
C ALA A 109 -1.30 6.83 7.48
N PRO A 110 -2.18 6.80 8.49
CA PRO A 110 -3.61 6.98 8.29
C PRO A 110 -3.91 8.28 7.54
N TRP A 111 -4.94 8.27 6.70
CA TRP A 111 -5.44 9.50 6.11
C TRP A 111 -6.00 10.41 7.20
N PRO A 112 -5.85 11.73 7.08
CA PRO A 112 -6.53 12.66 7.97
C PRO A 112 -8.04 12.47 7.82
N ASP A 113 -8.78 12.67 8.91
CA ASP A 113 -10.24 12.73 8.84
C ASP A 113 -10.65 13.72 7.76
N PRO A 114 -11.67 13.39 6.93
CA PRO A 114 -12.13 14.31 5.91
C PRO A 114 -12.59 15.59 6.59
N ASP A 115 -11.99 16.73 6.21
CA ASP A 115 -12.50 18.02 6.65
C ASP A 115 -13.96 18.14 6.17
N PRO A 116 -14.95 18.25 7.08
CA PRO A 116 -16.35 18.38 6.69
C PRO A 116 -16.63 19.62 5.84
N SER A 117 -15.66 20.53 5.71
CA SER A 117 -15.71 21.76 4.93
C SER A 117 -15.16 21.61 3.50
N ALA A 118 -14.53 20.49 3.16
CA ALA A 118 -13.98 20.27 1.83
C ALA A 118 -15.12 20.17 0.80
N PRO A 119 -15.06 20.91 -0.32
CA PRO A 119 -16.08 20.82 -1.35
C PRO A 119 -16.11 19.40 -1.92
N ILE A 120 -17.29 18.79 -1.90
CA ILE A 120 -17.53 17.48 -2.54
C ILE A 120 -17.18 17.65 -4.03
N PRO A 121 -16.26 16.87 -4.61
CA PRO A 121 -15.98 16.94 -6.03
C PRO A 121 -17.28 16.64 -6.76
N SER A 122 -17.80 17.66 -7.44
CA SER A 122 -19.04 17.58 -8.20
C SER A 122 -18.75 16.66 -9.38
N GLU A 123 -19.29 15.44 -9.35
CA GLU A 123 -19.28 14.55 -10.50
C GLU A 123 -19.97 15.28 -11.65
N ASP A 124 -19.17 15.67 -12.65
CA ASP A 124 -19.62 16.35 -13.86
C ASP A 124 -20.59 15.41 -14.58
N ARG A 125 -21.88 15.56 -14.28
CA ARG A 125 -22.97 14.98 -15.06
C ARG A 125 -22.98 15.68 -16.41
N THR A 126 -22.20 15.16 -17.33
CA THR A 126 -22.29 15.55 -18.74
C THR A 126 -23.66 15.07 -19.29
N PRO A 127 -24.40 15.93 -20.03
CA PRO A 127 -25.80 15.74 -20.42
C PRO A 127 -26.09 14.60 -21.40
#